data_AF-A0A4Q7FQY4-F1
#
_entry.id   AF-A0A4Q7FQY4-F1
#
_cell.length_a   1.000
_cell.length_b   1.000
_cell.length_c   1.000
_cell.angle_alpha   90.00
_cell.angle_beta   90.00
_cell.angle_gamma   90.00
#
_symmetry.space_group_name_H-M   'P 1'
#
loop_
_entity.id
_entity.type
_entity.pdbx_description
1 polymer ?
#
loop_
_entity_poly.entity_id
_entity_poly.type
_entity_poly.pdbx_seq_one_letter_code
_entity_poly.pdbx_strand_id
1 'polypeptide(L)'
;MSLTLGTLIKEYQIDPDSSFHEIKHEVRVKHRRMLARIAREKGEHRLRDIRARTLVTWQRDWAASGKAAMASALTGRLSALFRFGATILEDRECARLFEALSLARVQAGSTPRIARMTADQATALRNKAREIGYFSIALAQALQFELRLTQKEVLGEWVPNDEADPSDIVHPRYGKWIRGLRWEQIDEDLILRMTSKRSRVTEHDLKVLPMVMEELGHAIAFYGEKPAGGPVVIYEASARPWSQYGFRRIWRKIANIVGIPAHIRNSDLPA
;
A
#
# COMPACT_ATOMS: atom_id res chain seq x y z
N MET A 1 13.12 19.86 -31.31
CA MET A 1 12.58 18.49 -31.51
C MET A 1 11.19 18.43 -30.89
N SER A 2 10.21 17.76 -31.50
CA SER A 2 8.88 17.65 -30.88
C SER A 2 8.92 16.64 -29.73
N LEU A 3 8.68 17.08 -28.50
CA LEU A 3 8.60 16.21 -27.34
C LEU A 3 7.50 15.14 -27.56
N THR A 4 7.82 13.88 -27.28
CA THR A 4 6.85 12.79 -27.27
C THR A 4 6.40 12.51 -25.84
N LEU A 5 5.25 11.87 -25.70
CA LEU A 5 4.76 11.46 -24.39
C LEU A 5 5.74 10.50 -23.69
N GLY A 6 6.41 9.63 -24.45
CA GLY A 6 7.43 8.73 -23.93
C GLY A 6 8.66 9.46 -23.37
N THR A 7 9.12 10.51 -24.04
CA THR A 7 10.23 11.34 -23.55
C THR A 7 9.83 12.13 -22.30
N LEU A 8 8.64 12.76 -22.30
CA LEU A 8 8.12 13.46 -21.11
C LEU A 8 8.03 12.53 -19.88
N ILE A 9 7.62 11.27 -20.07
CA ILE A 9 7.57 10.28 -19.00
C ILE A 9 8.96 9.93 -18.46
N LYS A 10 9.98 9.91 -19.32
CA LYS A 10 11.37 9.68 -18.89
C LYS A 10 11.88 10.86 -18.09
N GLU A 11 11.71 12.07 -18.60
CA GLU A 11 12.11 13.32 -17.93
C GLU A 11 11.45 13.43 -16.56
N TYR A 12 10.13 13.22 -16.47
CA TYR A 12 9.38 13.23 -15.20
C TYR A 12 9.91 12.24 -14.14
N GLN A 13 10.59 11.16 -14.53
CA GLN A 13 11.08 10.14 -13.61
C GLN A 13 12.54 10.33 -13.18
N ILE A 14 13.30 11.17 -13.88
CA ILE A 14 14.73 11.40 -13.62
C ILE A 14 15.01 12.81 -13.12
N ASP A 15 14.11 13.76 -13.42
CA ASP A 15 14.24 15.15 -13.02
C ASP A 15 14.07 15.30 -11.50
N PRO A 16 15.06 15.85 -10.78
CA PRO A 16 15.03 15.94 -9.32
C PRO A 16 13.90 16.84 -8.79
N ASP A 17 13.43 17.81 -9.57
CA ASP A 17 12.36 18.75 -9.20
C ASP A 17 10.96 18.20 -9.53
N SER A 18 10.90 16.97 -10.07
CA SER A 18 9.65 16.27 -10.28
C SER A 18 9.06 15.76 -8.96
N SER A 19 7.75 16.01 -8.79
CA SER A 19 6.91 15.39 -7.75
C SER A 19 6.98 13.85 -7.68
N PHE A 20 7.56 13.17 -8.68
CA PHE A 20 7.85 11.75 -8.63
C PHE A 20 8.84 11.36 -7.51
N HIS A 21 9.73 12.27 -7.13
CA HIS A 21 10.75 12.03 -6.09
C HIS A 21 10.25 12.38 -4.68
N GLU A 22 9.22 13.22 -4.56
CA GLU A 22 8.63 13.65 -3.27
C GLU A 22 7.73 12.56 -2.64
N ILE A 23 7.27 11.60 -3.43
CA ILE A 23 6.35 10.56 -2.97
C ILE A 23 7.07 9.34 -2.38
N LYS A 24 6.42 8.71 -1.40
CA LYS A 24 6.88 7.48 -0.74
C LYS A 24 7.21 6.37 -1.74
N HIS A 25 8.21 5.56 -1.43
CA HIS A 25 8.69 4.43 -2.25
C HIS A 25 7.58 3.60 -2.90
N GLU A 26 6.64 3.06 -2.11
CA GLU A 26 5.60 2.18 -2.64
C GLU A 26 4.68 2.90 -3.64
N VAL A 27 4.38 4.17 -3.38
CA VAL A 27 3.58 5.01 -4.27
C VAL A 27 4.35 5.23 -5.57
N ARG A 28 5.66 5.48 -5.48
CA ARG A 28 6.58 5.62 -6.63
C ARG A 28 6.63 4.35 -7.47
N VAL A 29 6.72 3.16 -6.87
CA VAL A 29 6.68 1.87 -7.58
C VAL A 29 5.35 1.68 -8.33
N LYS A 30 4.22 1.99 -7.68
CA LYS A 30 2.90 1.91 -8.31
C LYS A 30 2.80 2.89 -9.49
N HIS A 31 3.27 4.13 -9.31
CA HIS A 31 3.26 5.15 -10.34
C HIS A 31 4.14 4.76 -11.53
N ARG A 32 5.34 4.23 -11.29
CA ARG A 32 6.23 3.72 -12.35
C ARG A 32 5.54 2.66 -13.23
N ARG A 33 4.79 1.72 -12.65
CA ARG A 33 4.03 0.72 -13.43
C ARG A 33 2.94 1.35 -14.30
N MET A 34 2.25 2.37 -13.78
CA MET A 34 1.23 3.10 -14.53
C MET A 34 1.85 3.95 -15.65
N LEU A 35 2.96 4.64 -15.38
CA LEU A 35 3.72 5.40 -16.37
C LEU A 35 4.27 4.48 -17.47
N ALA A 36 4.82 3.31 -17.11
CA ALA A 36 5.28 2.31 -18.08
C ALA A 36 4.13 1.81 -18.98
N ARG A 37 2.92 1.67 -18.42
CA ARG A 37 1.74 1.34 -19.21
C ARG A 37 1.38 2.45 -20.20
N ILE A 38 1.38 3.71 -19.76
CA ILE A 38 1.11 4.88 -20.64
C ILE A 38 2.16 4.94 -21.74
N ALA A 39 3.44 4.80 -21.40
CA ALA A 39 4.54 4.82 -22.36
C ALA A 39 4.39 3.70 -23.41
N ARG A 40 4.09 2.47 -22.98
CA ARG A 40 3.88 1.34 -23.90
C ARG A 40 2.69 1.57 -24.85
N GLU A 41 1.58 2.09 -24.33
CA GLU A 41 0.35 2.21 -25.12
C GLU A 41 0.34 3.46 -26.01
N LYS A 42 0.88 4.58 -25.52
CA LYS A 42 0.70 5.92 -26.11
C LYS A 42 2.01 6.73 -26.24
N GLY A 43 3.16 6.18 -25.85
CA GLY A 43 4.44 6.92 -25.74
C GLY A 43 4.94 7.56 -27.04
N GLU A 44 4.66 6.95 -28.19
CA GLU A 44 5.10 7.45 -29.50
C GLU A 44 4.35 8.71 -29.97
N HIS A 45 3.27 9.10 -29.30
CA HIS A 45 2.53 10.30 -29.68
C HIS A 45 3.35 11.56 -29.37
N ARG A 46 3.55 12.40 -30.38
CA ARG A 46 4.10 13.74 -30.22
C ARG A 46 3.08 14.62 -29.51
N LEU A 47 3.52 15.43 -28.54
CA LEU A 47 2.60 16.22 -27.72
C LEU A 47 1.73 17.18 -28.56
N ARG A 48 2.33 17.81 -29.57
CA ARG A 48 1.63 18.70 -30.52
C ARG A 48 0.47 18.05 -31.27
N ASP A 49 0.52 16.74 -31.46
CA ASP A 49 -0.49 15.98 -32.22
C ASP A 49 -1.63 15.48 -31.31
N ILE A 50 -1.45 15.55 -29.99
CA ILE A 50 -2.48 15.18 -29.02
C ILE A 50 -3.51 16.31 -28.89
N ARG A 51 -4.78 15.97 -29.08
CA ARG A 51 -5.92 16.88 -28.94
C ARG A 51 -6.83 16.43 -27.79
N ALA A 52 -7.73 17.31 -27.34
CA ALA A 52 -8.69 16.98 -26.28
C ALA A 52 -9.50 15.71 -26.59
N ARG A 53 -9.94 15.55 -27.85
CA ARG A 53 -10.64 14.34 -28.31
C ARG A 53 -9.79 13.07 -28.15
N THR A 54 -8.48 13.15 -28.41
CA THR A 54 -7.54 12.04 -28.21
C THR A 54 -7.51 11.59 -26.75
N LEU A 55 -7.45 12.54 -25.81
CA LEU A 55 -7.45 12.28 -24.36
C LEU A 55 -8.75 11.61 -23.91
N VAL A 56 -9.90 12.09 -24.40
CA VAL A 56 -11.22 11.47 -24.13
C VAL A 56 -11.28 10.04 -24.66
N THR A 57 -10.76 9.79 -25.87
CA THR A 57 -10.68 8.42 -26.41
C THR A 57 -9.82 7.53 -25.53
N TRP A 58 -8.63 7.96 -25.12
CA TRP A 58 -7.77 7.17 -24.24
C TRP A 58 -8.42 6.83 -22.90
N GLN A 59 -9.12 7.80 -22.29
CA GLN A 59 -9.85 7.57 -21.06
C GLN A 59 -10.95 6.51 -21.26
N ARG A 60 -11.69 6.56 -22.38
CA ARG A 60 -12.71 5.57 -22.72
C ARG A 60 -12.11 4.18 -22.92
N ASP A 61 -11.01 4.09 -23.67
CA ASP A 61 -10.28 2.83 -23.91
C ASP A 61 -9.83 2.20 -22.57
N TRP A 62 -9.33 3.03 -21.65
CA TRP A 62 -8.91 2.56 -20.33
C TRP A 62 -10.07 2.20 -19.41
N ALA A 63 -11.23 2.83 -19.57
CA ALA A 63 -12.43 2.54 -18.80
C ALA A 63 -13.15 1.28 -19.29
N ALA A 64 -12.85 0.82 -20.51
CA ALA A 64 -13.45 -0.37 -21.11
C ALA A 64 -13.39 -1.59 -20.18
N SER A 65 -14.41 -2.45 -20.29
CA SER A 65 -14.56 -3.65 -19.43
C SER A 65 -14.63 -3.35 -17.92
N GLY A 66 -15.29 -2.25 -17.53
CA GLY A 66 -15.53 -1.92 -16.12
C GLY A 66 -14.29 -1.41 -15.37
N LYS A 67 -13.27 -0.92 -16.07
CA LYS A 67 -11.98 -0.48 -15.49
C LYS A 67 -11.94 1.02 -15.18
N ALA A 68 -13.07 1.61 -14.82
CA ALA A 68 -13.20 3.05 -14.56
C ALA A 68 -12.16 3.59 -13.54
N ALA A 69 -11.90 2.85 -12.45
CA ALA A 69 -10.88 3.23 -11.47
C ALA A 69 -9.46 3.28 -12.07
N MET A 70 -9.15 2.36 -12.99
CA MET A 70 -7.86 2.35 -13.68
C MET A 70 -7.76 3.51 -14.67
N ALA A 71 -8.84 3.82 -15.40
CA ALA A 71 -8.89 4.98 -16.29
C ALA A 71 -8.62 6.28 -15.51
N SER A 72 -9.32 6.47 -14.38
CA SER A 72 -9.10 7.62 -13.50
C SER A 72 -7.65 7.70 -13.01
N ALA A 73 -7.06 6.57 -12.60
CA ALA A 73 -5.68 6.53 -12.14
C ALA A 73 -4.67 6.93 -13.25
N LEU A 74 -4.84 6.44 -14.48
CA LEU A 74 -3.99 6.76 -15.62
C LEU A 74 -4.18 8.21 -16.08
N THR A 75 -5.42 8.70 -16.12
CA THR A 75 -5.72 10.11 -16.40
C THR A 75 -5.08 11.04 -15.37
N GLY A 76 -5.15 10.69 -14.08
CA GLY A 76 -4.47 11.44 -13.03
C GLY A 76 -2.94 11.45 -13.19
N ARG A 77 -2.34 10.42 -13.80
CA ARG A 77 -0.90 10.42 -14.14
C ARG A 77 -0.59 11.31 -15.34
N LEU A 78 -1.42 11.30 -16.38
CA LEU A 78 -1.28 12.25 -17.49
C LEU A 78 -1.36 13.70 -17.00
N SER A 79 -2.29 14.00 -16.10
CA SER A 79 -2.39 15.33 -15.49
C SER A 79 -1.10 15.73 -14.76
N ALA A 80 -0.50 14.83 -13.97
CA ALA A 80 0.77 15.09 -13.30
C ALA A 80 1.93 15.31 -14.29
N LEU A 81 2.00 14.52 -15.37
CA LEU A 81 3.01 14.66 -16.42
C LEU A 81 2.90 16.00 -17.15
N PHE A 82 1.70 16.37 -17.58
CA PHE A 82 1.47 17.63 -18.28
C PHE A 82 1.67 18.84 -17.37
N ARG A 83 1.32 18.74 -16.09
CA ARG A 83 1.66 19.78 -15.11
C ARG A 83 3.17 19.94 -14.99
N PHE A 84 3.91 18.85 -14.79
CA PHE A 84 5.37 18.88 -14.74
C PHE A 84 5.97 19.50 -16.00
N GLY A 85 5.58 19.04 -17.18
CA GLY A 85 6.09 19.60 -18.42
C GLY A 85 5.74 21.09 -18.62
N ALA A 86 4.58 21.52 -18.13
CA ALA A 86 4.16 22.92 -18.21
C ALA A 86 4.92 23.82 -17.21
N THR A 87 5.23 23.33 -16.01
CA THR A 87 5.78 24.16 -14.93
C THR A 87 7.29 24.05 -14.76
N ILE A 88 7.86 22.87 -15.00
CA ILE A 88 9.30 22.61 -14.81
C ILE A 88 10.05 22.68 -16.14
N LEU A 89 9.48 22.11 -17.20
CA LEU A 89 10.08 22.16 -18.54
C LEU A 89 9.61 23.37 -19.37
N GLU A 90 8.65 24.14 -18.86
CA GLU A 90 8.05 25.31 -19.52
C GLU A 90 7.51 25.04 -20.93
N ASP A 91 7.08 23.79 -21.20
CA ASP A 91 6.61 23.36 -22.51
C ASP A 91 5.15 23.78 -22.77
N ARG A 92 4.93 24.53 -23.85
CA ARG A 92 3.61 25.06 -24.23
C ARG A 92 2.60 23.97 -24.57
N GLU A 93 3.04 22.85 -25.15
CA GLU A 93 2.12 21.76 -25.48
C GLU A 93 1.65 21.03 -24.21
N CYS A 94 2.52 20.89 -23.21
CA CYS A 94 2.15 20.39 -21.89
C CYS A 94 1.12 21.29 -21.20
N ALA A 95 1.29 22.61 -21.24
CA ALA A 95 0.31 23.57 -20.69
C ALA A 95 -1.06 23.41 -21.37
N ARG A 96 -1.09 23.40 -22.70
CA ARG A 96 -2.30 23.19 -23.51
C ARG A 96 -2.99 21.85 -23.19
N LEU A 97 -2.21 20.78 -23.03
CA LEU A 97 -2.76 19.45 -22.74
C LEU A 97 -3.25 19.31 -21.30
N PHE A 98 -2.60 19.97 -20.34
CA PHE A 98 -3.06 20.03 -18.96
C PHE A 98 -4.43 20.71 -18.86
N GLU A 99 -4.60 21.85 -19.52
CA GLU A 99 -5.89 22.57 -19.61
C GLU A 99 -6.96 21.72 -20.33
N ALA A 100 -6.62 21.14 -21.48
CA ALA A 100 -7.56 20.28 -22.20
C ALA A 100 -8.04 19.09 -21.35
N LEU A 101 -7.16 18.52 -20.51
CA LEU A 101 -7.49 17.41 -19.64
C LEU A 101 -8.32 17.84 -18.41
N SER A 102 -8.11 19.03 -17.87
CA SER A 102 -8.88 19.54 -16.73
C SER A 102 -10.33 19.87 -17.11
N LEU A 103 -10.55 20.34 -18.34
CA LEU A 103 -11.88 20.61 -18.90
C LEU A 103 -12.64 19.32 -19.28
N ALA A 104 -11.92 18.27 -19.66
CA ALA A 104 -12.49 16.96 -19.93
C ALA A 104 -12.91 16.28 -18.61
N ARG A 105 -14.13 16.58 -18.13
CA ARG A 105 -14.69 16.01 -16.89
C ARG A 105 -14.51 14.48 -16.84
N VAL A 106 -13.67 14.04 -15.90
CA VAL A 106 -13.50 12.63 -15.57
C VAL A 106 -14.76 12.16 -14.83
N GLN A 107 -15.57 11.30 -15.45
CA GLN A 107 -16.58 10.53 -14.72
C GLN A 107 -15.85 9.58 -13.76
N ALA A 108 -15.53 10.08 -12.57
CA ALA A 108 -14.93 9.30 -11.50
C ALA A 108 -16.06 8.70 -10.66
N GLY A 109 -16.45 7.47 -10.99
CA GLY A 109 -17.40 6.70 -10.20
C GLY A 109 -16.91 5.27 -10.03
N SER A 110 -15.97 5.05 -9.11
CA SER A 110 -15.84 3.72 -8.50
C SER A 110 -16.47 3.84 -7.14
N THR A 111 -17.62 3.20 -6.93
CA THR A 111 -18.17 3.03 -5.59
C THR A 111 -17.10 2.39 -4.71
N PRO A 112 -16.74 2.98 -3.56
CA PRO A 112 -15.81 2.35 -2.64
C PRO A 112 -16.35 0.98 -2.25
N ARG A 113 -15.53 -0.06 -2.36
CA ARG A 113 -15.92 -1.39 -1.88
C ARG A 113 -16.04 -1.33 -0.36
N ILE A 114 -17.24 -1.56 0.15
CA ILE A 114 -17.51 -1.72 1.58
C ILE A 114 -17.59 -3.22 1.84
N ALA A 115 -16.46 -3.82 2.18
CA ALA A 115 -16.43 -5.19 2.68
C ALA A 115 -15.79 -5.17 4.06
N ARG A 116 -16.39 -5.90 4.99
CA ARG A 116 -16.07 -5.87 6.42
C ARG A 116 -15.98 -7.29 6.92
N MET A 117 -14.96 -7.58 7.70
CA MET A 117 -14.78 -8.90 8.29
C MET A 117 -15.58 -8.98 9.60
N THR A 118 -16.23 -10.12 9.83
CA THR A 118 -16.97 -10.37 11.09
C THR A 118 -16.05 -10.91 12.18
N ALA A 119 -16.50 -10.85 13.44
CA ALA A 119 -15.77 -11.45 14.56
C ALA A 119 -15.58 -12.96 14.39
N ASP A 120 -16.61 -13.68 13.94
CA ASP A 120 -16.53 -15.13 13.70
C ASP A 120 -15.51 -15.48 12.61
N GLN A 121 -15.44 -14.67 11.55
CA GLN A 121 -14.43 -14.83 10.50
C GLN A 121 -13.02 -14.58 11.04
N ALA A 122 -12.84 -13.54 11.86
CA ALA A 122 -11.56 -13.26 12.52
C ALA A 122 -11.13 -14.43 13.41
N THR A 123 -12.03 -14.93 14.26
CA THR A 123 -11.81 -16.07 15.15
C THR A 123 -11.46 -17.33 14.37
N ALA A 124 -12.24 -17.68 13.34
CA ALA A 124 -11.97 -18.87 12.52
C ALA A 124 -10.59 -18.80 11.84
N LEU A 125 -10.23 -17.63 11.28
CA LEU A 125 -8.93 -17.43 10.65
C LEU A 125 -7.78 -17.54 11.65
N ARG A 126 -7.90 -16.92 12.83
CA ARG A 126 -6.90 -16.98 13.90
C ARG A 126 -6.69 -18.41 14.39
N ASN A 127 -7.77 -19.12 14.70
CA ASN A 127 -7.70 -20.52 15.14
C ASN A 127 -7.00 -21.40 14.11
N LYS A 128 -7.39 -21.30 12.83
CA LYS A 128 -6.76 -22.08 11.76
C LYS A 128 -5.30 -21.69 11.54
N ALA A 129 -4.97 -20.40 11.62
CA ALA A 129 -3.60 -19.93 11.49
C ALA A 129 -2.70 -20.53 12.57
N ARG A 130 -3.15 -20.54 13.83
CA ARG A 130 -2.43 -21.20 14.94
C ARG A 130 -2.28 -22.69 14.72
N GLU A 131 -3.36 -23.38 14.36
CA GLU A 131 -3.36 -24.83 14.11
C GLU A 131 -2.29 -25.26 13.10
N ILE A 132 -2.05 -24.46 12.07
CA ILE A 132 -1.06 -24.76 11.02
C ILE A 132 0.30 -24.06 11.22
N GLY A 133 0.53 -23.46 12.39
CA GLY A 133 1.82 -22.89 12.78
C GLY A 133 2.12 -21.45 12.34
N TYR A 134 1.13 -20.69 11.88
CA TYR A 134 1.25 -19.26 11.53
C TYR A 134 0.68 -18.35 12.63
N PHE A 135 1.25 -18.43 13.84
CA PHE A 135 0.79 -17.63 15.00
C PHE A 135 0.91 -16.12 14.76
N SER A 136 1.90 -15.65 13.99
CA SER A 136 2.04 -14.23 13.67
C SER A 136 0.92 -13.74 12.76
N ILE A 137 0.35 -14.60 11.90
CA ILE A 137 -0.84 -14.24 11.12
C ILE A 137 -2.06 -14.09 12.05
N ALA A 138 -2.20 -14.97 13.04
CA ALA A 138 -3.27 -14.87 14.02
C ALA A 138 -3.15 -13.58 14.85
N LEU A 139 -1.97 -13.29 15.40
CA LEU A 139 -1.69 -12.05 16.12
C LEU A 139 -1.92 -10.80 15.28
N ALA A 140 -1.42 -10.78 14.04
CA ALA A 140 -1.66 -9.67 13.13
C ALA A 140 -3.14 -9.48 12.81
N GLN A 141 -3.92 -10.56 12.72
CA GLN A 141 -5.37 -10.46 12.51
C GLN A 141 -6.08 -9.87 13.72
N ALA A 142 -5.73 -10.31 14.94
CA ALA A 142 -6.28 -9.76 16.17
C ALA A 142 -6.01 -8.26 16.30
N LEU A 143 -4.75 -7.85 16.11
CA LEU A 143 -4.33 -6.45 16.16
C LEU A 143 -5.08 -5.58 15.14
N GLN A 144 -5.17 -6.02 13.87
CA GLN A 144 -5.93 -5.27 12.86
C GLN A 144 -7.42 -5.19 13.18
N PHE A 145 -7.99 -6.25 13.76
CA PHE A 145 -9.40 -6.32 14.05
C PHE A 145 -9.78 -5.42 15.23
N GLU A 146 -9.15 -5.60 16.39
CA GLU A 146 -9.55 -4.89 17.61
C GLU A 146 -9.05 -3.45 17.66
N LEU A 147 -7.84 -3.18 17.16
CA LEU A 147 -7.27 -1.82 17.14
C LEU A 147 -7.63 -1.03 15.88
N ARG A 148 -8.28 -1.67 14.90
CA ARG A 148 -8.60 -1.07 13.57
C ARG A 148 -7.37 -0.53 12.84
N LEU A 149 -6.21 -1.11 13.10
CA LEU A 149 -4.95 -0.72 12.45
C LEU A 149 -4.92 -1.21 11.01
N THR A 150 -4.24 -0.46 10.15
CA THR A 150 -3.96 -0.92 8.80
C THR A 150 -2.94 -2.06 8.83
N GLN A 151 -2.97 -2.90 7.80
CA GLN A 151 -1.95 -3.94 7.60
C GLN A 151 -0.53 -3.39 7.63
N LYS A 152 -0.29 -2.16 7.16
CA LYS A 152 1.04 -1.56 7.17
C LYS A 152 1.48 -1.14 8.56
N GLU A 153 0.56 -0.62 9.38
CA GLU A 153 0.87 -0.29 10.76
C GLU A 153 1.22 -1.55 11.56
N VAL A 154 0.57 -2.67 11.27
CA VAL A 154 0.86 -3.94 11.95
C VAL A 154 2.12 -4.63 11.41
N LEU A 155 2.22 -4.84 10.10
CA LEU A 155 3.30 -5.63 9.49
C LEU A 155 4.54 -4.83 9.14
N GLY A 156 4.41 -3.51 8.99
CA GLY A 156 5.42 -2.65 8.41
C GLY A 156 5.56 -2.79 6.90
N GLU A 157 6.63 -2.22 6.38
CA GLU A 157 7.00 -2.28 4.97
C GLU A 157 8.51 -2.41 4.78
N TRP A 158 8.92 -3.20 3.80
CA TRP A 158 10.29 -3.27 3.32
C TRP A 158 10.51 -2.18 2.27
N VAL A 159 11.50 -1.33 2.50
CA VAL A 159 11.84 -0.21 1.63
C VAL A 159 13.33 -0.23 1.29
N PRO A 160 13.76 0.35 0.15
CA PRO A 160 15.17 0.52 -0.15
C PRO A 160 15.97 1.22 0.95
N ASN A 161 17.27 0.93 1.03
CA ASN A 161 18.14 1.45 2.10
C ASN A 161 18.34 2.98 2.02
N ASP A 162 18.20 3.56 0.84
CA ASP A 162 18.34 4.99 0.54
C ASP A 162 17.10 5.83 0.92
N GLU A 163 15.99 5.20 1.33
CA GLU A 163 14.85 5.94 1.91
C GLU A 163 15.25 6.61 3.23
N ALA A 164 14.63 7.73 3.60
CA ALA A 164 15.08 8.51 4.77
C ALA A 164 14.78 7.84 6.13
N ASP A 165 13.72 7.03 6.22
CA ASP A 165 13.29 6.44 7.50
C ASP A 165 14.38 5.50 8.09
N PRO A 166 14.83 5.70 9.34
CA PRO A 166 15.84 4.83 9.95
C PRO A 166 15.28 3.44 10.26
N SER A 167 16.15 2.42 10.25
CA SER A 167 15.81 1.06 10.68
C SER A 167 17.07 0.27 10.99
N ASP A 168 16.99 -0.53 12.04
CA ASP A 168 17.95 -1.53 12.49
C ASP A 168 17.72 -2.91 11.85
N ILE A 169 16.60 -3.11 11.15
CA ILE A 169 16.26 -4.39 10.52
C ILE A 169 16.49 -4.29 9.02
N VAL A 170 17.55 -4.93 8.55
CA VAL A 170 17.99 -4.92 7.15
C VAL A 170 17.97 -6.30 6.51
N HIS A 171 17.73 -6.32 5.20
CA HIS A 171 17.73 -7.50 4.36
C HIS A 171 18.45 -7.21 3.04
N PRO A 172 19.45 -8.02 2.64
CA PRO A 172 20.26 -7.76 1.44
C PRO A 172 19.44 -7.55 0.16
N ARG A 173 18.34 -8.31 0.02
CA ARG A 173 17.44 -8.24 -1.14
C ARG A 173 16.27 -7.25 -1.03
N TYR A 174 15.80 -6.95 0.18
CA TYR A 174 14.53 -6.23 0.37
C TYR A 174 14.74 -4.81 0.93
N GLY A 175 15.97 -4.46 1.27
CA GLY A 175 16.32 -3.18 1.90
C GLY A 175 16.08 -3.24 3.40
N LYS A 176 15.49 -2.20 3.97
CA LYS A 176 15.24 -2.07 5.40
C LYS A 176 13.76 -2.12 5.74
N TRP A 177 13.42 -2.57 6.93
CA TRP A 177 12.04 -2.70 7.38
C TRP A 177 11.63 -1.55 8.28
N ILE A 178 10.51 -0.90 8.00
CA ILE A 178 10.04 0.27 8.73
C ILE A 178 8.56 0.16 9.11
N ARG A 179 8.14 0.94 10.12
CA ARG A 179 6.73 1.26 10.45
C ARG A 179 5.81 0.12 10.88
N GLY A 180 6.32 -1.09 11.08
CA GLY A 180 5.53 -2.15 11.72
C GLY A 180 5.62 -2.11 13.23
N LEU A 181 4.73 -2.83 13.90
CA LEU A 181 4.71 -2.88 15.37
C LEU A 181 5.95 -3.58 15.91
N ARG A 182 6.51 -3.00 16.97
CA ARG A 182 7.70 -3.49 17.65
C ARG A 182 7.42 -3.80 19.13
N TRP A 183 8.09 -4.79 19.69
CA TRP A 183 7.86 -5.25 21.07
C TRP A 183 8.20 -4.19 22.12
N GLU A 184 9.16 -3.33 21.85
CA GLU A 184 9.53 -2.18 22.68
C GLU A 184 8.46 -1.08 22.71
N GLN A 185 7.47 -1.14 21.82
CA GLN A 185 6.30 -0.25 21.85
C GLN A 185 5.23 -0.73 22.83
N ILE A 186 5.34 -1.97 23.33
CA ILE A 186 4.43 -2.57 24.31
C ILE A 186 5.18 -2.61 25.64
N ASP A 187 4.72 -1.79 26.59
CA ASP A 187 5.32 -1.75 27.92
C ASP A 187 4.92 -2.95 28.81
N GLU A 188 5.39 -2.96 30.05
CA GLU A 188 5.10 -4.01 31.03
C GLU A 188 3.62 -4.08 31.42
N ASP A 189 2.91 -2.95 31.32
CA ASP A 189 1.47 -2.85 31.54
C ASP A 189 0.64 -3.26 30.33
N LEU A 190 1.29 -3.74 29.25
CA LEU A 190 0.69 -4.05 27.97
C LEU A 190 -0.03 -2.85 27.32
N ILE A 191 0.51 -1.66 27.54
CA ILE A 191 0.12 -0.45 26.81
C ILE A 191 0.96 -0.34 25.55
N LEU A 192 0.29 -0.38 24.40
CA LEU A 192 0.91 -0.19 23.11
C LEU A 192 0.95 1.30 22.74
N ARG A 193 2.16 1.86 22.61
CA ARG A 193 2.38 3.25 22.19
C ARG A 193 2.92 3.30 20.76
N MET A 194 2.16 3.88 19.84
CA MET A 194 2.58 4.00 18.45
C MET A 194 2.30 5.37 17.86
N THR A 195 3.06 5.74 16.84
CA THR A 195 2.76 6.92 16.02
C THR A 195 1.88 6.50 14.84
N SER A 196 0.63 6.95 14.85
CA SER A 196 -0.31 6.71 13.75
C SER A 196 0.14 7.40 12.46
N LYS A 197 -0.47 7.01 11.34
CA LYS A 197 -0.25 7.63 10.02
C LYS A 197 -0.37 9.17 9.98
N ARG A 198 -1.09 9.78 10.92
CA ARG A 198 -1.28 11.26 11.01
C ARG A 198 -0.29 11.93 11.97
N SER A 199 0.82 11.25 12.29
CA SER A 199 1.84 11.73 13.24
C SER A 199 1.29 12.01 14.64
N ARG A 200 0.19 11.36 15.02
CA ARG A 200 -0.36 11.41 16.37
C ARG A 200 0.09 10.18 17.12
N VAL A 201 0.66 10.37 18.30
CA VAL A 201 0.91 9.29 19.24
C VAL A 201 -0.43 8.78 19.75
N THR A 202 -0.63 7.46 19.67
CA THR A 202 -1.80 6.77 20.21
C THR A 202 -1.33 5.73 21.22
N GLU A 203 -2.11 5.60 22.28
CA GLU A 203 -1.90 4.61 23.33
C GLU A 203 -3.10 3.66 23.35
N HIS A 204 -2.84 2.37 23.45
CA HIS A 204 -3.86 1.34 23.46
C HIS A 204 -3.58 0.37 24.60
N ASP A 205 -4.50 0.28 25.56
CA ASP A 205 -4.48 -0.77 26.54
C ASP A 205 -4.85 -2.09 25.85
N LEU A 206 -3.90 -3.03 25.78
CA LEU A 206 -4.14 -4.31 25.12
C LEU A 206 -4.94 -5.27 26.02
N LYS A 207 -4.99 -5.06 27.35
CA LYS A 207 -5.69 -5.94 28.30
C LYS A 207 -7.19 -5.98 28.06
N VAL A 208 -7.77 -4.93 27.50
CA VAL A 208 -9.20 -4.85 27.16
C VAL A 208 -9.55 -5.48 25.81
N LEU A 209 -8.56 -6.04 25.10
CA LEU A 209 -8.68 -6.57 23.74
C LEU A 209 -8.53 -8.10 23.75
N PRO A 210 -9.64 -8.85 23.91
CA PRO A 210 -9.58 -10.28 24.17
C PRO A 210 -8.90 -11.08 23.05
N MET A 211 -9.09 -10.72 21.77
CA MET A 211 -8.40 -11.40 20.66
C MET A 211 -6.91 -11.16 20.72
N VAL A 212 -6.48 -9.92 20.96
CA VAL A 212 -5.07 -9.56 21.08
C VAL A 212 -4.42 -10.25 22.27
N MET A 213 -5.08 -10.28 23.43
CA MET A 213 -4.56 -10.94 24.62
C MET A 213 -4.36 -12.44 24.43
N GLU A 214 -5.31 -13.12 23.79
CA GLU A 214 -5.19 -14.53 23.46
C GLU A 214 -3.97 -14.80 22.56
N GLU A 215 -3.79 -14.01 21.49
CA GLU A 215 -2.65 -14.18 20.58
C GLU A 215 -1.31 -13.76 21.20
N LEU A 216 -1.29 -12.72 22.03
CA LEU A 216 -0.10 -12.33 22.78
C LEU A 216 0.32 -13.43 23.74
N GLY A 217 -0.64 -14.06 24.44
CA GLY A 217 -0.36 -15.20 25.30
C GLY A 217 0.33 -16.33 24.54
N HIS A 218 -0.17 -16.69 23.35
CA HIS A 218 0.47 -17.69 22.50
C HIS A 218 1.85 -17.26 22.00
N ALA A 219 2.01 -16.01 21.56
CA ALA A 219 3.29 -15.50 21.07
C ALA A 219 4.34 -15.45 22.19
N ILE A 220 3.99 -14.96 23.38
CA ILE A 220 4.88 -14.92 24.54
C ILE A 220 5.24 -16.34 24.99
N ALA A 221 4.28 -17.27 25.02
CA ALA A 221 4.57 -18.66 25.33
C ALA A 221 5.53 -19.31 24.32
N PHE A 222 5.42 -18.96 23.03
CA PHE A 222 6.35 -19.40 21.99
C PHE A 222 7.78 -18.88 22.22
N TYR A 223 7.92 -17.62 22.65
CA TYR A 223 9.23 -17.03 22.97
C TYR A 223 9.75 -17.37 24.37
N GLY A 224 8.91 -17.93 25.24
CA GLY A 224 9.19 -18.16 26.66
C GLY A 224 8.95 -16.92 27.54
N GLU A 225 9.24 -15.73 27.02
CA GLU A 225 8.98 -14.44 27.66
C GLU A 225 8.65 -13.36 26.61
N LYS A 226 8.16 -12.19 27.06
CA LYS A 226 7.90 -11.06 26.15
C LYS A 226 9.25 -10.55 25.62
N PRO A 227 9.48 -10.52 24.29
CA PRO A 227 10.72 -9.95 23.77
C PRO A 227 10.91 -8.49 24.20
N ALA A 228 12.16 -8.13 24.47
CA ALA A 228 12.53 -6.75 24.83
C ALA A 228 12.41 -5.79 23.63
N GLY A 229 12.56 -6.30 22.41
CA GLY A 229 12.44 -5.48 21.20
C GLY A 229 12.34 -6.29 19.92
N GLY A 230 12.21 -5.58 18.80
CA GLY A 230 12.10 -6.16 17.47
C GLY A 230 10.63 -6.31 17.02
N PRO A 231 10.38 -6.88 15.83
CA PRO A 231 9.06 -6.91 15.22
C PRO A 231 8.09 -7.83 15.99
N VAL A 232 6.87 -7.33 16.25
CA VAL A 232 5.80 -8.12 16.88
C VAL A 232 5.32 -9.24 15.95
N VAL A 233 5.27 -8.97 14.64
CA VAL A 233 4.76 -9.90 13.63
C VAL A 233 5.89 -10.32 12.70
N ILE A 234 6.28 -11.60 12.76
CA ILE A 234 7.36 -12.19 11.96
C ILE A 234 6.88 -13.32 11.08
N TYR A 235 7.62 -13.60 10.00
CA TYR A 235 7.50 -14.85 9.27
C TYR A 235 8.27 -15.93 10.03
N GLU A 236 7.53 -16.91 10.54
CA GLU A 236 7.99 -17.95 11.46
C GLU A 236 9.18 -18.73 10.90
N ALA A 237 9.17 -19.03 9.59
CA ALA A 237 10.24 -19.81 8.97
C ALA A 237 11.57 -19.06 8.83
N SER A 238 11.58 -17.72 8.91
CA SER A 238 12.81 -16.94 8.78
C SER A 238 13.09 -16.03 9.97
N ALA A 239 12.19 -15.93 10.95
CA ALA A 239 12.23 -14.97 12.04
C ALA A 239 12.40 -13.50 11.58
N ARG A 240 11.95 -13.18 10.37
CA ARG A 240 12.04 -11.82 9.78
C ARG A 240 10.66 -11.24 9.57
N PRO A 241 10.48 -9.91 9.56
CA PRO A 241 9.20 -9.30 9.23
C PRO A 241 8.64 -9.79 7.90
N TRP A 242 7.32 -9.98 7.88
CA TRP A 242 6.62 -10.38 6.67
C TRP A 242 6.79 -9.36 5.53
N SER A 243 6.86 -9.85 4.30
CA SER A 243 6.51 -9.01 3.14
C SER A 243 4.99 -8.89 3.03
N GLN A 244 4.48 -7.73 2.64
CA GLN A 244 3.03 -7.52 2.43
C GLN A 244 2.43 -8.56 1.47
N TYR A 245 3.15 -8.88 0.38
CA TYR A 245 2.71 -9.87 -0.60
C TYR A 245 2.70 -11.30 -0.03
N GLY A 246 3.76 -11.69 0.68
CA GLY A 246 3.88 -13.00 1.31
C GLY A 246 2.76 -13.23 2.33
N PHE A 247 2.56 -12.26 3.23
CA PHE A 247 1.50 -12.29 4.23
C PHE A 247 0.13 -12.42 3.59
N ARG A 248 -0.20 -11.55 2.62
CA ARG A 248 -1.49 -11.59 1.93
C ARG A 248 -1.76 -12.93 1.26
N ARG A 249 -0.72 -13.55 0.67
CA ARG A 249 -0.84 -14.84 0.00
C ARG A 249 -1.16 -15.95 1.00
N ILE A 250 -0.44 -16.03 2.13
CA ILE A 250 -0.69 -17.06 3.14
C ILE A 250 -2.02 -16.81 3.84
N TRP A 251 -2.30 -15.57 4.24
CA TRP A 251 -3.60 -15.18 4.78
C TRP A 251 -4.75 -15.62 3.88
N ARG A 252 -4.64 -15.43 2.55
CA ARG A 252 -5.68 -15.87 1.61
C ARG A 252 -5.86 -17.39 1.61
N LYS A 253 -4.78 -18.16 1.69
CA LYS A 253 -4.88 -19.62 1.76
C LYS A 253 -5.66 -20.04 3.01
N ILE A 254 -5.35 -19.45 4.16
CA ILE A 254 -6.03 -19.71 5.43
C ILE A 254 -7.50 -19.31 5.35
N ALA A 255 -7.77 -18.10 4.86
CA ALA A 255 -9.11 -17.57 4.66
C ALA A 255 -9.97 -18.51 3.78
N ASN A 256 -9.41 -19.07 2.71
CA ASN A 256 -10.11 -20.02 1.86
C ASN A 256 -10.42 -21.33 2.60
N ILE A 257 -9.50 -21.83 3.43
CA ILE A 257 -9.70 -23.06 4.22
C ILE A 257 -10.87 -22.90 5.19
N VAL A 258 -11.02 -21.72 5.80
CA VAL A 258 -12.10 -21.43 6.76
C VAL A 258 -13.34 -20.79 6.12
N GLY A 259 -13.44 -20.78 4.78
CA GLY A 259 -14.63 -20.32 4.07
C GLY A 259 -14.86 -18.80 4.05
N ILE A 260 -13.85 -17.97 4.32
CA ILE A 260 -13.98 -16.51 4.21
C ILE A 260 -14.13 -16.12 2.73
N PRO A 261 -15.17 -15.33 2.38
CA PRO A 261 -15.42 -14.95 0.99
C PRO A 261 -14.23 -14.27 0.30
N ALA A 262 -14.05 -14.54 -0.99
CA ALA A 262 -12.96 -13.99 -1.79
C ALA A 262 -12.94 -12.45 -1.85
N HIS A 263 -14.11 -11.82 -1.68
CA HIS A 263 -14.23 -10.37 -1.69
C HIS A 263 -13.78 -9.71 -0.38
N ILE A 264 -13.72 -10.44 0.75
CA ILE A 264 -13.12 -9.98 2.02
C ILE A 264 -11.62 -10.11 1.93
N ARG A 265 -10.87 -9.08 2.32
CA ARG A 265 -9.41 -8.98 2.24
C ARG A 265 -8.81 -8.79 3.62
N ASN A 266 -7.55 -9.15 3.76
CA ASN A 266 -6.79 -8.96 4.99
C ASN A 266 -6.50 -7.49 5.34
N SER A 267 -6.85 -6.57 4.46
CA SER A 267 -6.79 -5.12 4.71
C SER A 267 -8.15 -4.55 5.11
N ASP A 268 -9.20 -5.37 5.15
CA ASP A 268 -10.54 -4.93 5.47
C ASP A 268 -10.68 -4.80 6.98
N LEU A 269 -11.14 -3.64 7.40
CA LEU A 269 -11.41 -3.37 8.80
C LEU A 269 -12.68 -4.10 9.25
N PRO A 270 -12.86 -4.29 10.57
CA PRO A 270 -14.07 -4.90 11.13
C PRO A 270 -15.35 -4.21 10.69
N ALA A 271 -16.46 -4.94 10.80
CA ALA A 271 -17.80 -4.38 10.65
C ALA A 271 -18.14 -3.33 11.73
#